data_AF-A0A7Z0THE3-F1
#
_entry.id   AF-A0A7Z0THE3-F1
#
_cell.length_a   1.000
_cell.length_b   1.000
_cell.length_c   1.000
_cell.angle_alpha   90.00
_cell.angle_beta   90.00
_cell.angle_gamma   90.00
#
_symmetry.space_group_name_H-M   'P 1'
#
loop_
_entity.id
_entity.type
_entity.pdbx_description
1 polymer ?
#
loop_
_entity_poly.entity_id
_entity_poly.type
_entity_poly.pdbx_seq_one_letter_code
_entity_poly.pdbx_strand_id
1 'polypeptide(L)'
;MTRAEQTTAHSPVPDDALVADSRERAVRSLLGRPQLKRLWSAHLVSGTGDLLALLVLVLLALQAAVAESAFGGGYRGVALTVACVLGARALSTLLFGAVLLGPLTSLTSAEGPLDRRWTMVGADGFRLVLLILAPLWIDWTPGSAVAVLLVTVFLTGVAERLWTICRASAAPALLPPPPPEGASIRPLPDHLDALRRLSLRTTVGALPLAAAVLVTA
;
A
#
# COMPACT_ATOMS: atom_id res chain seq x y z
N MET A 1 11.33 -58.71 -17.44
CA MET A 1 11.61 -57.85 -16.27
C MET A 1 10.28 -57.39 -15.71
N THR A 2 9.98 -57.78 -14.48
CA THR A 2 8.69 -57.58 -13.79
C THR A 2 8.69 -56.24 -13.04
N ARG A 3 7.51 -55.64 -12.90
CA ARG A 3 7.19 -54.38 -12.19
C ARG A 3 7.64 -54.31 -10.71
N ALA A 4 8.31 -55.34 -10.20
CA ALA A 4 8.72 -55.48 -8.82
C ALA A 4 10.08 -54.82 -8.49
N GLU A 5 10.85 -54.38 -9.50
CA GLU A 5 12.13 -53.66 -9.29
C GLU A 5 11.99 -52.15 -9.46
N GLN A 6 10.81 -51.58 -9.26
CA GLN A 6 10.67 -50.13 -9.19
C GLN A 6 11.20 -49.69 -7.82
N THR A 7 12.53 -49.48 -7.76
CA THR A 7 13.22 -48.81 -6.66
C THR A 7 12.34 -47.68 -6.20
N THR A 8 11.93 -47.69 -4.92
CA THR A 8 11.13 -46.63 -4.30
C THR A 8 11.83 -45.32 -4.63
N ALA A 9 11.31 -44.58 -5.62
CA ALA A 9 11.95 -43.37 -6.09
C ALA A 9 12.07 -42.47 -4.87
N HIS A 10 13.31 -42.17 -4.47
CA HIS A 10 13.57 -41.17 -3.45
C HIS A 10 12.82 -39.93 -3.91
N SER A 11 11.80 -39.48 -3.16
CA SER A 11 11.16 -38.20 -3.45
C SER A 11 12.28 -37.18 -3.49
N PRO A 12 12.64 -36.62 -4.65
CA PRO A 12 13.74 -35.67 -4.70
C PRO A 12 13.34 -34.50 -3.83
N VAL A 13 14.22 -34.10 -2.91
CA VAL A 13 14.08 -32.82 -2.21
C VAL A 13 13.84 -31.77 -3.30
N PRO A 14 12.75 -30.97 -3.21
CA PRO A 14 12.45 -29.98 -4.23
C PRO A 14 13.68 -29.10 -4.47
N ASP A 15 14.10 -28.98 -5.73
CA ASP A 15 15.21 -28.08 -6.08
C ASP A 15 14.75 -26.64 -5.84
N ASP A 16 15.23 -26.04 -4.77
CA ASP A 16 14.86 -24.69 -4.31
C ASP A 16 15.07 -23.64 -5.41
N ALA A 17 16.06 -23.84 -6.29
CA ALA A 17 16.32 -22.94 -7.41
C ALA A 17 15.18 -22.98 -8.45
N LEU A 18 14.67 -24.17 -8.77
CA LEU A 18 13.55 -24.33 -9.69
C LEU A 18 12.25 -23.77 -9.10
N VAL A 19 12.04 -23.94 -7.78
CA VAL A 19 10.90 -23.38 -7.08
C VAL A 19 10.97 -21.84 -7.10
N ALA A 20 12.12 -21.25 -6.83
CA ALA A 20 12.32 -19.80 -6.89
C ALA A 20 12.06 -19.24 -8.30
N ASP A 21 12.61 -19.89 -9.34
CA ASP A 21 12.43 -19.46 -10.72
C ASP A 21 10.97 -19.61 -11.20
N SER A 22 10.25 -20.64 -10.75
CA SER A 22 8.81 -20.79 -11.03
C SER A 22 7.98 -19.63 -10.44
N ARG A 23 8.32 -19.17 -9.24
CA ARG A 23 7.67 -18.04 -8.56
C ARG A 23 7.95 -16.72 -9.28
N GLU A 24 9.19 -16.50 -9.71
CA GLU A 24 9.55 -15.30 -10.47
C GLU A 24 8.83 -15.25 -11.83
N ARG A 25 8.75 -16.38 -12.52
CA ARG A 25 7.97 -16.52 -13.75
C ARG A 25 6.47 -16.27 -13.52
N ALA A 26 5.92 -16.69 -12.39
CA ALA A 26 4.52 -16.43 -12.03
C ALA A 26 4.25 -14.92 -11.82
N VAL A 27 5.15 -14.20 -11.15
CA VAL A 27 5.02 -12.74 -10.99
C VAL A 27 5.12 -12.03 -12.34
N ARG A 28 6.06 -12.44 -13.19
CA ARG A 28 6.25 -11.85 -14.52
C ARG A 28 5.06 -12.10 -15.44
N SER A 29 4.46 -13.30 -15.39
CA SER A 29 3.29 -13.62 -16.22
C SER A 29 2.06 -12.80 -15.83
N LEU A 30 1.91 -12.47 -14.54
CA LEU A 30 0.89 -11.53 -14.06
C LEU A 30 1.10 -10.12 -14.62
N LEU A 31 2.32 -9.58 -14.53
CA LEU A 31 2.65 -8.24 -15.05
C LEU A 31 2.61 -8.15 -16.58
N GLY A 32 2.61 -9.28 -17.30
CA GLY A 32 2.36 -9.32 -18.73
C GLY A 32 0.96 -8.87 -19.14
N ARG A 33 0.00 -8.85 -18.21
CA ARG A 33 -1.40 -8.46 -18.49
C ARG A 33 -1.58 -6.94 -18.39
N PRO A 34 -2.19 -6.30 -19.40
CA PRO A 34 -2.23 -4.84 -19.46
C PRO A 34 -3.03 -4.20 -18.32
N GLN A 35 -4.15 -4.80 -17.93
CA GLN A 35 -5.00 -4.27 -16.85
C GLN A 35 -4.32 -4.39 -15.48
N LEU A 36 -3.70 -5.54 -15.20
CA LEU A 36 -2.98 -5.74 -13.94
C LEU A 36 -1.72 -4.86 -13.88
N LYS A 37 -0.98 -4.74 -14.98
CA LYS A 37 0.18 -3.83 -15.10
C LYS A 37 -0.22 -2.38 -14.79
N ARG A 38 -1.35 -1.90 -15.33
CA ARG A 38 -1.87 -0.55 -15.06
C ARG A 38 -2.20 -0.36 -13.58
N LEU A 39 -2.96 -1.28 -12.98
CA LEU A 39 -3.28 -1.23 -11.55
C LEU A 39 -2.00 -1.22 -10.69
N TRP A 40 -1.00 -1.99 -11.08
CA TRP A 40 0.25 -2.08 -10.33
C TRP A 40 1.14 -0.84 -10.47
N SER A 41 1.17 -0.23 -11.66
CA SER A 41 1.83 1.06 -11.83
C SER A 41 1.18 2.16 -10.98
N ALA A 42 -0.15 2.18 -10.90
CA ALA A 42 -0.87 3.09 -10.01
C ALA A 42 -0.57 2.81 -8.53
N HIS A 43 -0.49 1.53 -8.14
CA HIS A 43 -0.11 1.15 -6.78
C HIS A 43 1.31 1.61 -6.40
N LEU A 44 2.28 1.47 -7.31
CA LEU A 44 3.65 1.93 -7.10
C LEU A 44 3.68 3.46 -6.92
N VAL A 45 3.08 4.21 -7.86
CA VAL A 45 3.06 5.68 -7.82
C VAL A 45 2.34 6.19 -6.57
N SER A 46 1.14 5.68 -6.28
CA SER A 46 0.39 6.04 -5.07
C SER A 46 1.20 5.69 -3.81
N GLY A 47 1.79 4.49 -3.74
CA GLY A 47 2.56 4.07 -2.57
C GLY A 47 3.80 4.92 -2.32
N THR A 48 4.52 5.30 -3.38
CA THR A 48 5.64 6.26 -3.29
C THR A 48 5.13 7.64 -2.86
N GLY A 49 4.02 8.11 -3.44
CA GLY A 49 3.38 9.36 -3.06
C GLY A 49 2.96 9.39 -1.59
N ASP A 50 2.42 8.29 -1.06
CA ASP A 50 1.98 8.19 0.33
C ASP A 50 3.14 8.26 1.33
N LEU A 51 4.27 7.63 0.99
CA LEU A 51 5.48 7.70 1.81
C LEU A 51 6.13 9.08 1.71
N LEU A 52 6.19 9.66 0.52
CA LEU A 52 6.68 11.03 0.32
C LEU A 52 5.82 12.03 1.10
N ALA A 53 4.49 11.89 1.02
CA ALA A 53 3.53 12.69 1.77
C ALA A 53 3.80 12.64 3.27
N LEU A 54 4.01 11.44 3.82
CA LEU A 54 4.32 11.27 5.23
C LEU A 54 5.61 11.98 5.61
N LEU A 55 6.67 11.83 4.82
CA LEU A 55 7.95 12.49 5.07
C LEU A 55 7.81 14.03 5.03
N VAL A 56 7.12 14.56 4.02
CA VAL A 56 6.85 16.00 3.89
C VAL A 56 6.02 16.52 5.07
N LEU A 57 4.97 15.79 5.48
CA LEU A 57 4.14 16.18 6.61
C LEU A 57 4.89 16.11 7.94
N VAL A 58 5.86 15.20 8.11
CA VAL A 58 6.77 15.22 9.27
C VAL A 58 7.59 16.51 9.28
N LEU A 59 8.16 16.92 8.15
CA LEU A 59 8.96 18.15 8.04
C LEU A 59 8.11 19.39 8.35
N LEU A 60 6.91 19.50 7.75
CA LEU A 60 5.99 20.61 8.01
C LEU A 60 5.53 20.67 9.46
N ALA A 61 5.21 19.52 10.07
CA ALA A 61 4.82 19.45 11.47
C ALA A 61 5.96 19.87 12.40
N LEU A 62 7.21 19.47 12.09
CA LEU A 62 8.39 19.91 12.83
C LEU A 62 8.60 21.42 12.72
N GLN A 63 8.47 21.98 11.51
CA GLN A 63 8.57 23.42 11.29
C GLN A 63 7.54 24.18 12.14
N ALA A 64 6.28 23.76 12.09
CA ALA A 64 5.21 24.35 12.89
C ALA A 64 5.47 24.20 14.40
N ALA A 65 5.88 23.02 14.86
CA ALA A 65 6.12 22.75 16.27
C ALA A 65 7.27 23.58 16.84
N VAL A 66 8.33 23.81 16.06
CA VAL A 66 9.45 24.67 16.46
C VAL A 66 9.00 26.13 16.52
N ALA A 67 8.27 26.61 15.51
CA ALA A 67 7.77 27.98 15.47
C ALA A 67 6.82 28.30 16.65
N GLU A 68 5.95 27.35 17.01
CA GLU A 68 4.97 27.51 18.09
C GLU A 68 5.51 27.11 19.48
N SER A 69 6.76 26.61 19.57
CA SER A 69 7.28 25.95 20.79
C SER A 69 6.34 24.87 21.35
N ALA A 70 5.69 24.13 20.45
CA ALA A 70 4.69 23.12 20.77
C ALA A 70 5.26 22.02 21.69
N PHE A 71 4.37 21.40 22.49
CA PHE A 71 4.72 20.33 23.44
C PHE A 71 5.84 20.67 24.44
N GLY A 72 5.96 21.96 24.78
CA GLY A 72 6.94 22.47 25.73
C GLY A 72 8.34 22.68 25.14
N GLY A 73 8.47 22.71 23.81
CA GLY A 73 9.67 23.14 23.09
C GLY A 73 10.88 22.21 23.18
N GLY A 74 11.98 22.66 22.56
CA GLY A 74 13.27 21.98 22.54
C GLY A 74 13.23 20.56 21.94
N TYR A 75 14.16 19.71 22.35
CA TYR A 75 14.28 18.34 21.85
C TYR A 75 13.04 17.48 22.15
N ARG A 76 12.44 17.65 23.33
CA ARG A 76 11.24 16.90 23.72
C ARG A 76 10.05 17.22 22.81
N GLY A 77 9.85 18.50 22.50
CA GLY A 77 8.75 18.92 21.61
C GLY A 77 8.91 18.38 20.20
N VAL A 78 10.15 18.37 19.68
CA VAL A 78 10.50 17.74 18.39
C VAL A 78 10.18 16.25 18.40
N ALA A 79 10.66 15.50 19.40
CA ALA A 79 10.44 14.06 19.50
C ALA A 79 8.95 13.71 19.63
N LEU A 80 8.20 14.47 20.44
CA LEU A 80 6.74 14.29 20.59
C LEU A 80 6.00 14.60 19.30
N THR A 81 6.41 15.61 18.54
CA THR A 81 5.78 15.95 17.26
C THR A 81 5.91 14.81 16.25
N VAL A 82 7.11 14.24 16.11
CA VAL A 82 7.34 13.06 15.25
C VAL A 82 6.48 11.89 15.72
N ALA A 83 6.44 11.64 17.04
CA ALA A 83 5.61 10.59 17.61
C ALA A 83 4.11 10.80 17.33
N CYS A 84 3.62 12.05 17.40
CA CYS A 84 2.23 12.39 17.08
C CYS A 84 1.90 12.19 15.60
N VAL A 85 2.80 12.55 14.67
CA VAL A 85 2.58 12.33 13.22
C VAL A 85 2.50 10.84 12.93
N LEU A 86 3.45 10.05 13.43
CA LEU A 86 3.43 8.59 13.28
C LEU A 86 2.22 7.97 13.99
N GLY A 87 1.85 8.48 15.15
CA GLY A 87 0.66 8.08 15.91
C GLY A 87 -0.63 8.34 15.15
N ALA A 88 -0.79 9.51 14.54
CA ALA A 88 -1.93 9.84 13.69
C ALA A 88 -2.02 8.90 12.47
N ARG A 89 -0.87 8.57 11.86
CA ARG A 89 -0.81 7.59 10.77
C ARG A 89 -1.19 6.19 11.22
N ALA A 90 -0.68 5.74 12.36
CA ALA A 90 -1.03 4.46 12.96
C ALA A 90 -2.53 4.40 13.31
N LEU A 91 -3.08 5.47 13.88
CA LEU A 91 -4.49 5.60 14.24
C LEU A 91 -5.39 5.49 13.01
N SER A 92 -5.06 6.20 11.91
CA SER A 92 -5.81 6.08 10.65
C SER A 92 -5.85 4.64 10.15
N THR A 93 -4.72 3.92 10.26
CA THR A 93 -4.60 2.53 9.81
C THR A 93 -5.37 1.58 10.71
N LEU A 94 -5.37 1.79 12.03
CA LEU A 94 -6.14 0.99 12.99
C LEU A 94 -7.65 1.19 12.79
N LEU A 95 -8.10 2.44 12.73
CA LEU A 95 -9.53 2.74 12.58
C LEU A 95 -10.08 2.28 11.23
N PHE A 96 -9.38 2.55 10.13
CA PHE A 96 -9.87 2.22 8.79
C PHE A 96 -9.42 0.84 8.29
N GLY A 97 -8.49 0.17 8.98
CA GLY A 97 -8.00 -1.16 8.63
C GLY A 97 -8.52 -2.28 9.52
N ALA A 98 -8.80 -2.03 10.80
CA ALA A 98 -9.34 -3.05 11.72
C ALA A 98 -10.80 -2.78 12.09
N VAL A 99 -11.14 -1.55 12.42
CA VAL A 99 -12.49 -1.22 12.93
C VAL A 99 -13.51 -1.10 11.80
N LEU A 100 -13.16 -0.40 10.71
CA LEU A 100 -14.08 -0.13 9.60
C LEU A 100 -13.91 -1.07 8.40
N LEU A 101 -13.12 -2.15 8.53
CA LEU A 101 -12.84 -3.02 7.40
C LEU A 101 -14.12 -3.64 6.81
N GLY A 102 -15.02 -4.16 7.65
CA GLY A 102 -16.29 -4.75 7.20
C GLY A 102 -17.22 -3.77 6.47
N PRO A 103 -17.53 -2.61 7.05
CA PRO A 103 -18.31 -1.58 6.35
C PRO A 103 -17.66 -1.11 5.03
N LEU A 104 -16.35 -0.91 5.02
CA LEU A 104 -15.64 -0.43 3.82
C LEU A 104 -15.59 -1.49 2.71
N THR A 105 -15.44 -2.77 3.06
CA THR A 105 -15.49 -3.86 2.07
C THR A 105 -16.90 -4.06 1.52
N SER A 106 -17.94 -3.84 2.32
CA SER A 106 -19.34 -3.82 1.85
C SER A 106 -19.57 -2.71 0.82
N LEU A 107 -19.16 -1.47 1.14
CA LEU A 107 -19.35 -0.32 0.25
C LEU A 107 -18.59 -0.45 -1.08
N THR A 108 -17.41 -1.08 -1.04
CA THR A 108 -16.52 -1.28 -2.21
C THR A 108 -16.65 -2.68 -2.84
N SER A 109 -17.67 -3.44 -2.45
CA SER A 109 -17.97 -4.76 -3.02
C SER A 109 -18.41 -4.64 -4.49
N ALA A 110 -18.50 -5.77 -5.20
CA ALA A 110 -18.83 -5.74 -6.64
C ALA A 110 -20.26 -5.23 -6.90
N GLU A 111 -21.15 -5.44 -5.92
CA GLU A 111 -22.54 -4.96 -5.90
C GLU A 111 -22.70 -3.72 -5.01
N GLY A 112 -21.59 -3.21 -4.46
CA GLY A 112 -21.58 -2.07 -3.57
C GLY A 112 -21.81 -0.76 -4.31
N PRO A 113 -22.29 0.28 -3.62
CA PRO A 113 -22.60 1.58 -4.23
C PRO A 113 -21.36 2.33 -4.73
N LEU A 114 -20.16 2.00 -4.25
CA LEU A 114 -18.93 2.69 -4.64
C LEU A 114 -18.17 1.95 -5.73
N ASP A 115 -18.03 2.60 -6.88
CA ASP A 115 -17.12 2.14 -7.93
C ASP A 115 -15.66 2.22 -7.42
N ARG A 116 -14.98 1.07 -7.45
CA ARG A 116 -13.60 0.91 -6.94
C ARG A 116 -12.61 1.80 -7.67
N ARG A 117 -12.77 1.97 -8.99
CA ARG A 117 -11.87 2.76 -9.83
C ARG A 117 -12.04 4.25 -9.55
N TRP A 118 -13.27 4.71 -9.39
CA TRP A 118 -13.53 6.11 -9.03
C TRP A 118 -13.14 6.42 -7.59
N THR A 119 -13.38 5.50 -6.66
CA THR A 119 -12.96 5.65 -5.25
C THR A 119 -11.44 5.76 -5.14
N MET A 120 -10.74 4.94 -5.91
CA MET A 120 -9.31 5.05 -6.11
C MET A 120 -8.92 6.46 -6.56
N VAL A 121 -9.36 6.90 -7.73
CA VAL A 121 -9.00 8.22 -8.29
C VAL A 121 -9.36 9.37 -7.32
N GLY A 122 -10.51 9.27 -6.65
CA GLY A 122 -10.93 10.23 -5.63
C GLY A 122 -9.98 10.27 -4.43
N ALA A 123 -9.50 9.13 -3.96
CA ALA A 123 -8.53 9.06 -2.88
C ALA A 123 -7.17 9.67 -3.27
N ASP A 124 -6.69 9.46 -4.50
CA ASP A 124 -5.49 10.13 -5.04
C ASP A 124 -5.69 11.65 -5.10
N GLY A 125 -6.81 12.10 -5.69
CA GLY A 125 -7.12 13.53 -5.84
C GLY A 125 -7.27 14.24 -4.48
N PHE A 126 -7.95 13.60 -3.52
CA PHE A 126 -8.09 14.12 -2.17
C PHE A 126 -6.74 14.28 -1.46
N ARG A 127 -5.85 13.29 -1.56
CA ARG A 127 -4.49 13.39 -1.02
C ARG A 127 -3.68 14.50 -1.67
N LEU A 128 -3.79 14.65 -2.99
CA LEU A 128 -3.12 15.73 -3.71
C LEU A 128 -3.58 17.11 -3.22
N VAL A 129 -4.89 17.32 -3.09
CA VAL A 129 -5.44 18.58 -2.57
C VAL A 129 -4.97 18.85 -1.15
N LEU A 130 -5.00 17.84 -0.27
CA LEU A 130 -4.49 17.97 1.10
C LEU A 130 -3.01 18.35 1.14
N LEU A 131 -2.17 17.78 0.26
CA LEU A 131 -0.75 18.12 0.20
C LEU A 131 -0.49 19.51 -0.34
N ILE A 132 -1.30 19.98 -1.29
CA ILE A 132 -1.23 21.36 -1.77
C ILE A 132 -1.58 22.34 -0.65
N LEU A 133 -2.61 22.02 0.17
CA LEU A 133 -3.03 22.86 1.29
C LEU A 133 -2.11 22.75 2.52
N ALA A 134 -1.40 21.63 2.68
CA ALA A 134 -0.59 21.35 3.87
C ALA A 134 0.35 22.49 4.29
N PRO A 135 1.19 23.07 3.41
CA PRO A 135 2.07 24.16 3.81
C PRO A 135 1.32 25.46 4.17
N LEU A 136 0.14 25.70 3.56
CA LEU A 136 -0.64 26.93 3.78
C LEU A 136 -1.22 27.00 5.20
N TRP A 137 -1.41 25.85 5.87
CA TRP A 137 -1.91 25.82 7.25
C TRP A 137 -0.98 26.55 8.23
N ILE A 138 0.33 26.56 7.97
CA ILE A 138 1.30 27.24 8.83
C ILE A 138 1.01 28.75 8.86
N ASP A 139 0.69 29.33 7.70
CA ASP A 139 0.39 30.76 7.59
C ASP A 139 -1.07 31.08 7.96
N TRP A 140 -2.01 30.22 7.59
CA TRP A 140 -3.45 30.46 7.77
C TRP A 140 -3.96 30.18 9.18
N THR A 141 -3.31 29.28 9.92
CA THR A 141 -3.81 28.83 11.24
C THR A 141 -2.75 28.97 12.34
N PRO A 142 -2.17 30.17 12.54
CA PRO A 142 -1.10 30.37 13.51
C PRO A 142 -1.57 30.01 14.93
N GLY A 143 -0.78 29.21 15.65
CA GLY A 143 -1.09 28.74 17.00
C GLY A 143 -1.90 27.44 17.06
N SER A 144 -2.28 26.89 15.90
CA SER A 144 -2.93 25.58 15.78
C SER A 144 -2.40 24.77 14.59
N ALA A 145 -1.32 25.21 13.94
CA ALA A 145 -0.83 24.62 12.71
C ALA A 145 -0.43 23.16 12.91
N VAL A 146 0.19 22.82 14.04
CA VAL A 146 0.52 21.44 14.41
C VAL A 146 -0.74 20.57 14.45
N ALA A 147 -1.83 21.04 15.05
CA ALA A 147 -3.07 20.28 15.15
C ALA A 147 -3.71 20.05 13.77
N VAL A 148 -3.77 21.08 12.92
CA VAL A 148 -4.32 20.99 11.56
C VAL A 148 -3.48 20.06 10.67
N LEU A 149 -2.15 20.09 10.82
CA LEU A 149 -1.25 19.16 10.13
C LEU A 149 -1.44 17.72 10.60
N LEU A 150 -1.66 17.47 11.90
CA LEU A 150 -1.99 16.12 12.40
C LEU A 150 -3.32 15.60 11.85
N VAL A 151 -4.33 16.47 11.72
CA VAL A 151 -5.59 16.13 11.04
C VAL A 151 -5.33 15.79 9.58
N THR A 152 -4.47 16.54 8.90
CA THR A 152 -4.08 16.28 7.50
C THR A 152 -3.36 14.92 7.36
N VAL A 153 -2.44 14.59 8.27
CA VAL A 153 -1.78 13.28 8.34
C VAL A 153 -2.80 12.16 8.52
N PHE A 154 -3.79 12.36 9.40
CA PHE A 154 -4.85 11.39 9.62
C PHE A 154 -5.69 11.17 8.35
N LEU A 155 -6.19 12.25 7.73
CA LEU A 155 -7.04 12.18 6.54
C LEU A 155 -6.32 11.60 5.32
N THR A 156 -5.05 11.94 5.11
CA THR A 156 -4.24 11.29 4.06
C THR A 156 -4.05 9.80 4.33
N GLY A 157 -3.92 9.38 5.60
CA GLY A 157 -3.90 7.97 6.00
C GLY A 157 -5.22 7.25 5.75
N VAL A 158 -6.36 7.91 6.01
CA VAL A 158 -7.69 7.37 5.67
C VAL A 158 -7.80 7.11 4.16
N ALA A 159 -7.41 8.09 3.34
CA ALA A 159 -7.44 7.97 1.89
C ALA A 159 -6.52 6.85 1.37
N GLU A 160 -5.33 6.69 1.94
CA GLU A 160 -4.45 5.54 1.64
C GLU A 160 -5.14 4.21 1.95
N ARG A 161 -5.83 4.10 3.10
CA ARG A 161 -6.52 2.86 3.47
C ARG A 161 -7.65 2.54 2.50
N LEU A 162 -8.45 3.52 2.10
CA LEU A 162 -9.50 3.35 1.10
C LEU A 162 -8.93 2.86 -0.24
N TRP A 163 -7.85 3.49 -0.71
CA TRP A 163 -7.14 3.07 -1.92
C TRP A 163 -6.67 1.62 -1.82
N THR A 164 -6.07 1.25 -0.68
CA THR A 164 -5.55 -0.11 -0.42
C THR A 164 -6.66 -1.17 -0.43
N ILE A 165 -7.79 -0.89 0.20
CA ILE A 165 -8.96 -1.80 0.25
C ILE A 165 -9.56 -1.98 -1.15
N CYS A 166 -9.74 -0.89 -1.89
CA CYS A 166 -10.24 -0.94 -3.27
C CYS A 166 -9.29 -1.76 -4.17
N ARG A 167 -7.97 -1.64 -3.99
CA ARG A 167 -6.98 -2.38 -4.78
C ARG A 167 -7.00 -3.85 -4.43
N ALA A 168 -7.05 -4.17 -3.14
CA ALA A 168 -7.09 -5.54 -2.65
C ALA A 168 -8.34 -6.30 -3.14
N SER A 169 -9.48 -5.61 -3.28
CA SER A 169 -10.70 -6.20 -3.84
C SER A 169 -10.72 -6.24 -5.38
N ALA A 170 -10.10 -5.27 -6.05
CA ALA A 170 -10.04 -5.23 -7.52
C ALA A 170 -9.05 -6.23 -8.12
N ALA A 171 -7.91 -6.48 -7.47
CA ALA A 171 -6.83 -7.29 -8.04
C ALA A 171 -7.22 -8.76 -8.34
N PRO A 172 -7.94 -9.48 -7.46
CA PRO A 172 -8.38 -10.86 -7.74
C PRO A 172 -9.33 -10.95 -8.94
N ALA A 173 -10.17 -9.94 -9.18
CA ALA A 173 -11.10 -9.91 -10.31
C ALA A 173 -10.39 -9.78 -11.68
N LEU A 174 -9.11 -9.40 -11.70
CA LEU A 174 -8.30 -9.29 -12.91
C LEU A 174 -7.45 -10.55 -13.19
N LEU A 175 -7.53 -11.55 -12.30
CA LEU A 175 -6.85 -12.83 -12.47
C LEU A 175 -7.52 -13.67 -13.56
N PRO A 176 -6.77 -14.59 -14.19
CA PRO A 176 -7.40 -15.49 -15.15
C PRO A 176 -8.45 -16.35 -14.45
N PRO A 177 -9.57 -16.64 -15.12
CA PRO A 177 -10.51 -17.63 -14.61
C PRO A 177 -9.78 -18.97 -14.47
N PRO A 178 -10.07 -19.74 -13.42
CA PRO A 178 -9.52 -21.08 -13.27
C PRO A 178 -9.93 -21.94 -14.48
N PRO A 179 -9.04 -22.84 -14.97
CA PRO A 179 -9.42 -23.79 -16.00
C PRO A 179 -10.55 -24.70 -15.50
N PRO A 180 -11.40 -25.22 -16.41
CA PRO A 180 -12.48 -26.14 -16.04
C PRO A 180 -11.92 -27.34 -15.26
N GLU A 181 -12.70 -27.83 -14.30
CA GLU A 181 -12.29 -28.92 -13.40
C GLU A 181 -11.78 -30.13 -14.20
N GLY A 182 -10.59 -30.62 -13.85
CA GLY A 182 -9.96 -31.77 -14.52
C GLY A 182 -9.15 -31.44 -15.79
N ALA A 183 -9.15 -30.19 -16.29
CA ALA A 183 -8.36 -29.81 -17.47
C ALA A 183 -6.89 -29.46 -17.15
N SER A 184 -6.52 -29.33 -15.89
CA SER A 184 -5.15 -28.98 -15.48
C SER A 184 -4.25 -30.21 -15.43
N ILE A 185 -3.38 -30.37 -16.43
CA ILE A 185 -2.35 -31.43 -16.48
C ILE A 185 -1.21 -31.16 -15.48
N ARG A 186 -1.07 -29.92 -15.00
CA ARG A 186 -0.10 -29.49 -13.97
C ARG A 186 -0.81 -28.77 -12.82
N PRO A 187 -0.25 -28.82 -11.59
CA PRO A 187 -0.75 -28.00 -10.49
C PRO A 187 -0.77 -26.53 -10.91
N LEU A 188 -1.92 -25.89 -10.71
CA LEU A 188 -2.14 -24.52 -11.16
C LEU A 188 -1.22 -23.56 -10.40
N PRO A 189 -0.58 -22.58 -11.07
CA PRO A 189 0.18 -21.55 -10.37
C PRO A 189 -0.68 -20.81 -9.35
N ASP A 190 -0.17 -20.64 -8.13
CA ASP A 190 -0.83 -19.85 -7.10
C ASP A 190 -0.72 -18.35 -7.43
N HIS A 191 -1.74 -17.84 -8.13
CA HIS A 191 -1.81 -16.44 -8.51
C HIS A 191 -1.97 -15.49 -7.30
N LEU A 192 -2.53 -15.95 -6.18
CA LEU A 192 -2.70 -15.13 -4.98
C LEU A 192 -1.38 -14.96 -4.23
N ASP A 193 -0.58 -16.01 -4.10
CA ASP A 193 0.78 -15.88 -3.55
C ASP A 193 1.66 -14.98 -4.43
N ALA A 194 1.54 -15.11 -5.76
CA ALA A 194 2.25 -14.24 -6.70
C ALA A 194 1.84 -12.76 -6.54
N LEU A 195 0.54 -12.46 -6.38
CA LEU A 195 0.05 -11.10 -6.08
C LEU A 195 0.60 -10.59 -4.74
N ARG A 196 0.61 -11.44 -3.70
CA ARG A 196 1.12 -11.08 -2.37
C ARG A 196 2.60 -10.70 -2.43
N ARG A 197 3.42 -11.51 -3.10
CA ARG A 197 4.86 -11.23 -3.31
C ARG A 197 5.09 -9.94 -4.08
N LEU A 198 4.34 -9.76 -5.16
CA LEU A 198 4.42 -8.55 -5.96
C LEU A 198 4.03 -7.31 -5.12
N SER A 199 3.04 -7.43 -4.23
CA SER A 199 2.64 -6.34 -3.33
C SER A 199 3.75 -6.02 -2.34
N LEU A 200 4.34 -7.03 -1.71
CA LEU A 200 5.46 -6.86 -0.78
C LEU A 200 6.64 -6.17 -1.44
N ARG A 201 7.05 -6.60 -2.65
CA ARG A 201 8.14 -5.95 -3.40
C ARG A 201 7.84 -4.48 -3.70
N THR A 202 6.59 -4.18 -4.07
CA THR A 202 6.18 -2.82 -4.41
C THR A 202 6.22 -1.91 -3.18
N THR A 203 5.67 -2.38 -2.04
CA THR A 203 5.70 -1.62 -0.78
C THR A 203 7.12 -1.42 -0.27
N VAL A 204 7.98 -2.45 -0.34
CA VAL A 204 9.39 -2.35 0.06
C VAL A 204 10.16 -1.37 -0.84
N GLY A 205 9.92 -1.40 -2.15
CA GLY A 205 10.57 -0.49 -3.10
C GLY A 205 10.07 0.96 -3.03
N ALA A 206 8.84 1.19 -2.57
CA ALA A 206 8.27 2.53 -2.51
C ALA A 206 9.00 3.44 -1.51
N LEU A 207 9.50 2.90 -0.38
CA LEU A 207 10.18 3.68 0.66
C LEU A 207 11.49 4.33 0.17
N PRO A 208 12.47 3.58 -0.37
CA PRO A 208 13.71 4.18 -0.87
C PRO A 208 13.44 5.13 -2.05
N LEU A 209 12.43 4.86 -2.88
CA LEU A 209 12.02 5.78 -3.95
C LEU A 209 11.50 7.10 -3.39
N ALA A 210 10.61 7.07 -2.39
CA ALA A 210 10.08 8.27 -1.76
C ALA A 210 11.20 9.10 -1.10
N ALA A 211 12.11 8.43 -0.40
CA ALA A 211 13.28 9.09 0.19
C ALA A 211 14.19 9.72 -0.88
N ALA A 212 14.47 9.02 -1.97
CA ALA A 212 15.28 9.56 -3.07
C ALA A 212 14.63 10.80 -3.69
N VAL A 213 13.33 10.74 -3.98
CA VAL A 213 12.57 11.88 -4.53
C VAL A 213 12.65 13.09 -3.60
N LEU A 214 12.44 12.88 -2.29
CA LEU A 214 12.53 13.96 -1.30
C LEU A 214 13.90 14.63 -1.25
N VAL A 215 14.98 13.85 -1.36
CA VAL A 215 16.36 14.36 -1.30
C VAL A 215 16.73 15.14 -2.56
N THR A 216 16.14 14.80 -3.71
CA THR A 216 16.43 15.45 -5.00
C THR A 216 15.53 16.64 -5.33
N ALA A 217 14.43 16.81 -4.59
CA ALA A 217 13.47 17.89 -4.77
C ALA A 217 13.96 19.17 -4.08
#